data_AF-A0A2G5SB23-F1
#
_entry.id   AF-A0A2G5SB23-F1
#
_cell.length_a   1.000
_cell.length_b   1.000
_cell.length_c   1.000
_cell.angle_alpha   90.00
_cell.angle_beta   90.00
_cell.angle_gamma   90.00
#
_symmetry.space_group_name_H-M   'P 1'
#
loop_
_entity.id
_entity.type
_entity.pdbx_description
1 polymer ?
#
loop_
_entity_poly.entity_id
_entity_poly.type
_entity_poly.pdbx_seq_one_letter_code
_entity_poly.pdbx_strand_id
1 'polypeptide(L)'
;MEMDPIFDDWPVPHGVEISPGPAPGIRSPQGVPTPVKEEPLDDYNYSSSGPAPGPATSVKMSETDTISKKTGKAGKINICGKTVSRSSRAGLRFPVARLHRILRKRNYAEHLGAGAPVYLAAVLEYLAAEVLELAGNATRDNKKNRIAPRHLQLAVRNDEELNKLWAGVTITQGGVLPSIKAVLLSKKNGGE
;
A
#
# COMPACT_ATOMS: atom_id res chain seq x y z
N MET A 1 -8.53 -38.23 -31.95
CA MET A 1 -7.94 -38.29 -33.29
C MET A 1 -8.67 -37.23 -34.10
N GLU A 2 -8.06 -36.22 -34.68
CA GLU A 2 -6.70 -35.70 -34.74
C GLU A 2 -6.89 -34.18 -34.90
N MET A 3 -6.07 -33.37 -34.23
CA MET A 3 -6.03 -31.93 -34.45
C MET A 3 -4.99 -31.68 -35.53
N ASP A 4 -5.39 -31.04 -36.64
CA ASP A 4 -4.49 -30.68 -37.73
C ASP A 4 -3.48 -29.59 -37.29
N PRO A 5 -2.18 -29.73 -37.61
CA PRO A 5 -1.17 -28.72 -37.30
C PRO A 5 -1.09 -27.67 -38.42
N ILE A 6 -1.50 -26.43 -38.12
CA ILE A 6 -1.20 -25.25 -38.96
C ILE A 6 0.05 -24.58 -38.36
N PHE A 7 1.23 -25.05 -38.77
CA PHE A 7 2.47 -24.31 -38.57
C PHE A 7 3.49 -24.68 -39.64
N ASP A 8 3.21 -24.31 -40.89
CA ASP A 8 4.19 -24.37 -41.99
C ASP A 8 3.89 -23.23 -42.97
N ASP A 9 4.33 -22.02 -42.64
CA ASP A 9 4.74 -21.04 -43.68
C ASP A 9 5.59 -19.92 -43.06
N TRP A 10 6.90 -20.15 -42.96
CA TRP A 10 7.86 -19.04 -42.85
C TRP A 10 9.06 -19.31 -43.78
N PRO A 11 9.35 -18.41 -44.74
CA PRO A 11 10.37 -18.66 -45.74
C PRO A 11 11.77 -18.53 -45.15
N VAL A 12 12.59 -19.57 -45.32
CA VAL A 12 14.02 -19.54 -44.99
C VAL A 12 14.80 -19.08 -46.23
N PRO A 13 15.47 -17.92 -46.21
CA PRO A 13 16.37 -17.56 -47.31
C PRO A 13 17.65 -18.41 -47.25
N HIS A 14 17.90 -19.17 -48.31
CA HIS A 14 19.17 -19.87 -48.52
C HIS A 14 20.23 -18.90 -49.06
N GLY A 15 21.41 -18.89 -48.42
CA GLY A 15 22.65 -18.36 -49.00
C GLY A 15 23.18 -17.06 -48.38
N VAL A 16 23.70 -17.15 -47.15
CA VAL A 16 24.72 -16.22 -46.67
C VAL A 16 25.83 -17.06 -46.03
N GLU A 17 26.99 -17.08 -46.68
CA GLU A 17 28.24 -17.61 -46.13
C GLU A 17 28.66 -16.73 -44.93
N ILE A 18 28.64 -17.29 -43.73
CA ILE A 18 29.10 -16.61 -42.51
C ILE A 18 30.52 -17.10 -42.23
N SER A 19 31.52 -16.26 -42.50
CA SER A 19 32.90 -16.48 -42.06
C SER A 19 32.96 -16.60 -40.53
N PRO A 20 33.71 -17.56 -39.96
CA PRO A 20 33.81 -17.69 -38.51
C PRO A 20 34.51 -16.47 -37.90
N GLY A 21 33.78 -15.73 -37.07
CA GLY A 21 34.35 -14.68 -36.23
C GLY A 21 35.26 -15.25 -35.12
N PRO A 22 36.15 -14.43 -34.54
CA PRO A 22 37.11 -14.88 -33.53
C PRO A 22 36.40 -15.36 -32.26
N ALA A 23 36.96 -16.41 -31.65
CA ALA A 23 36.41 -17.07 -30.47
C ALA A 23 36.16 -16.12 -29.28
N PRO A 24 35.06 -16.28 -28.52
CA PRO A 24 34.79 -15.45 -27.36
C PRO A 24 35.79 -15.74 -26.24
N GLY A 25 36.53 -14.70 -25.85
CA GLY A 25 37.41 -14.73 -24.69
C GLY A 25 36.63 -15.01 -23.40
N ILE A 26 37.21 -15.86 -22.55
CA ILE A 26 36.68 -16.22 -21.23
C ILE A 26 36.56 -14.93 -20.39
N ARG A 27 35.33 -14.53 -20.10
CA ARG A 27 35.03 -13.42 -19.19
C ARG A 27 35.15 -13.94 -17.76
N SER A 28 36.08 -13.39 -16.98
CA SER A 28 36.23 -13.71 -15.55
C SER A 28 34.89 -13.54 -14.81
N PRO A 29 34.58 -14.39 -13.82
CA PRO A 29 33.35 -14.28 -13.05
C PRO A 29 33.33 -12.95 -12.29
N GLN A 30 32.30 -12.14 -12.56
CA GLN A 30 32.01 -10.92 -11.81
C GLN A 30 31.67 -11.28 -10.36
N GLY A 31 32.11 -10.40 -9.46
CA GLY A 31 32.18 -10.56 -8.01
C GLY A 31 30.97 -11.19 -7.32
N VAL A 32 31.29 -11.95 -6.28
CA VAL A 32 30.40 -12.33 -5.17
C VAL A 32 29.66 -11.09 -4.66
N PRO A 33 28.33 -11.12 -4.44
CA PRO A 33 27.64 -10.02 -3.79
C PRO A 33 28.23 -9.82 -2.40
N THR A 34 28.78 -8.63 -2.15
CA THR A 34 29.32 -8.24 -0.84
C THR A 34 28.23 -8.33 0.22
N PRO A 35 28.53 -8.81 1.44
CA PRO A 35 27.58 -8.79 2.55
C PRO A 35 27.08 -7.37 2.78
N VAL A 36 25.76 -7.23 2.91
CA VAL A 36 25.11 -5.98 3.32
C VAL A 36 25.70 -5.61 4.67
N LYS A 37 26.35 -4.44 4.76
CA LYS A 37 26.76 -3.88 6.04
C LYS A 37 25.49 -3.62 6.85
N GLU A 38 25.37 -4.26 8.01
CA GLU A 38 24.39 -3.90 9.02
C GLU A 38 24.77 -2.51 9.54
N GLU A 39 24.04 -1.49 9.08
CA GLU A 39 24.11 -0.16 9.66
C GLU A 39 23.51 -0.23 11.07
N PRO A 40 24.19 0.33 12.11
CA PRO A 40 23.69 0.30 13.48
C PRO A 40 22.29 0.95 13.60
N LEU A 41 21.44 0.32 14.42
CA LEU A 41 20.16 0.88 14.86
C LEU A 41 20.40 2.18 15.62
N ASP A 42 20.24 3.32 14.96
CA ASP A 42 20.13 4.59 15.66
C ASP A 42 18.81 4.60 16.44
N ASP A 43 18.94 4.60 17.77
CA ASP A 43 17.85 4.66 18.72
C ASP A 43 16.91 5.82 18.38
N TYR A 44 15.70 5.48 17.95
CA TYR A 44 14.61 6.41 17.67
C TYR A 44 14.14 7.06 18.97
N ASN A 45 14.86 8.09 19.42
CA ASN A 45 14.41 8.96 20.50
C ASN A 45 13.32 9.91 19.95
N TYR A 46 12.06 9.56 20.25
CA TYR A 46 10.89 10.41 20.01
C TYR A 46 10.90 11.58 21.00
N SER A 47 11.72 12.59 20.73
CA SER A 47 11.63 13.89 21.41
C SER A 47 10.73 14.83 20.60
N SER A 48 9.46 14.88 21.03
CA SER A 48 8.50 15.93 20.70
C SER A 48 9.03 17.30 21.15
N SER A 49 9.51 18.12 20.22
CA SER A 49 9.57 19.56 20.41
C SER A 49 9.46 20.28 19.06
N GLY A 50 8.27 20.21 18.46
CA GLY A 50 7.82 21.23 17.50
C GLY A 50 7.14 22.37 18.27
N PRO A 51 7.29 23.64 17.86
CA PRO A 51 6.62 24.74 18.54
C PRO A 51 5.10 24.60 18.42
N ALA A 52 4.41 24.78 19.55
CA ALA A 52 2.95 24.74 19.62
C ALA A 52 2.31 25.81 18.69
N PRO A 53 1.22 25.49 17.98
CA PRO A 53 0.50 26.50 17.22
C PRO A 53 -0.20 27.49 18.18
N GLY A 54 0.12 28.78 18.04
CA GLY A 54 -0.54 29.86 18.78
C GLY A 54 -2.01 30.06 18.35
N PRO A 55 -2.81 30.79 19.14
CA PRO A 55 -4.25 30.93 18.92
C PRO A 55 -4.57 31.74 17.65
N ALA A 56 -5.54 31.25 16.87
CA ALA A 56 -6.00 31.88 15.64
C ALA A 56 -6.71 33.21 15.92
N THR A 57 -6.07 34.33 15.57
CA THR A 57 -6.69 35.65 15.53
C THR A 57 -7.41 35.87 14.19
N SER A 58 -8.71 36.12 14.28
CA SER A 58 -9.56 36.51 13.15
C SER A 58 -9.21 37.93 12.68
N VAL A 59 -8.63 38.07 11.48
CA VAL A 59 -8.39 39.37 10.85
C VAL A 59 -9.36 39.57 9.68
N LYS A 60 -10.17 40.63 9.77
CA LYS A 60 -11.09 41.13 8.74
C LYS A 60 -10.30 41.64 7.52
N MET A 61 -10.75 41.28 6.32
CA MET A 61 -10.24 41.81 5.05
C MET A 61 -10.86 43.18 4.78
N SER A 62 -10.03 44.19 4.47
CA SER A 62 -10.43 45.44 3.83
C SER A 62 -9.50 45.72 2.64
N GLU A 63 -10.08 46.41 1.67
CA GLU A 63 -9.69 46.51 0.27
C GLU A 63 -8.62 47.57 -0.03
N THR A 64 -8.11 47.54 -1.27
CA THR A 64 -7.24 48.49 -2.00
C THR A 64 -5.76 48.56 -1.61
N ASP A 65 -4.86 48.19 -2.54
CA ASP A 65 -3.95 49.20 -3.14
C ASP A 65 -3.13 48.70 -4.35
N THR A 66 -3.31 49.45 -5.44
CA THR A 66 -2.35 49.95 -6.45
C THR A 66 -1.12 49.15 -6.92
N ILE A 67 -1.02 49.09 -8.25
CA ILE A 67 0.09 48.58 -9.07
C ILE A 67 1.37 49.41 -8.89
N SER A 68 2.51 48.76 -8.66
CA SER A 68 3.84 49.35 -8.90
C SER A 68 4.76 48.37 -9.62
N LYS A 69 5.19 48.76 -10.83
CA LYS A 69 6.25 48.10 -11.61
C LYS A 69 7.61 48.43 -10.98
N LYS A 70 8.37 47.40 -10.58
CA LYS A 70 9.84 47.44 -10.58
C LYS A 70 10.44 46.12 -11.07
N THR A 71 11.33 46.26 -12.03
CA THR A 71 12.18 45.25 -12.67
C THR A 71 13.19 44.69 -11.67
N GLY A 72 13.27 43.37 -11.57
CA GLY A 72 14.28 42.65 -10.79
C GLY A 72 14.12 41.14 -10.95
N LYS A 73 15.18 40.48 -11.44
CA LYS A 73 15.25 39.06 -11.75
C LYS A 73 15.30 38.26 -10.44
N ALA A 74 14.17 37.76 -9.93
CA ALA A 74 14.09 36.90 -8.76
C ALA A 74 12.85 35.99 -8.84
N GLY A 75 12.94 34.83 -8.20
CA GLY A 75 12.12 33.65 -8.43
C GLY A 75 10.61 33.87 -8.54
N LYS A 76 9.98 33.01 -9.34
CA LYS A 76 8.53 32.89 -9.51
C LYS A 76 7.90 32.72 -8.13
N ILE A 77 7.46 33.83 -7.52
CA ILE A 77 6.64 33.83 -6.32
C ILE A 77 5.30 33.29 -6.81
N ASN A 78 5.14 31.97 -6.75
CA ASN A 78 3.85 31.36 -6.98
C ASN A 78 2.96 31.94 -5.89
N ILE A 79 2.07 32.85 -6.27
CA ILE A 79 0.93 33.27 -5.46
C ILE A 79 0.34 31.97 -4.93
N CYS A 80 0.51 31.74 -3.63
CA CYS A 80 0.20 30.47 -3.00
C CYS A 80 -1.32 30.34 -2.97
N GLY A 81 -1.90 29.92 -4.10
CA GLY A 81 -3.22 29.35 -4.12
C GLY A 81 -3.23 28.21 -3.11
N LYS A 82 -4.34 28.09 -2.36
CA LYS A 82 -4.52 27.07 -1.31
C LYS A 82 -3.97 25.73 -1.79
N THR A 83 -2.91 25.24 -1.14
CA THR A 83 -2.24 23.99 -1.53
C THR A 83 -3.17 22.82 -1.22
N VAL A 84 -3.97 22.41 -2.20
CA VAL A 84 -4.81 21.23 -2.05
C VAL A 84 -3.91 19.99 -2.01
N SER A 85 -4.18 19.06 -1.10
CA SER A 85 -3.42 17.81 -1.02
C SER A 85 -3.80 16.85 -2.16
N ARG A 86 -2.93 15.91 -2.53
CA ARG A 86 -3.28 14.88 -3.53
C ARG A 86 -4.41 13.97 -3.04
N SER A 87 -4.44 13.67 -1.73
CA SER A 87 -5.52 12.90 -1.11
C SER A 87 -6.86 13.61 -1.21
N SER A 88 -6.91 14.90 -0.86
CA SER A 88 -8.16 15.68 -0.94
C SER A 88 -8.63 15.90 -2.38
N ARG A 89 -7.72 16.00 -3.37
CA ARG A 89 -8.11 15.99 -4.80
C ARG A 89 -8.70 14.65 -5.25
N ALA A 90 -8.25 13.54 -4.67
CA ALA A 90 -8.71 12.19 -4.99
C ALA A 90 -9.93 11.74 -4.15
N GLY A 91 -10.36 12.54 -3.16
CA GLY A 91 -11.44 12.16 -2.24
C GLY A 91 -11.07 11.11 -1.20
N LEU A 92 -9.78 10.81 -1.02
CA LEU A 92 -9.30 9.74 -0.14
C LEU A 92 -8.91 10.26 1.24
N ARG A 93 -9.21 9.48 2.29
CA ARG A 93 -8.68 9.68 3.65
C ARG A 93 -7.23 9.23 3.76
N PHE A 94 -6.84 8.23 2.98
CA PHE A 94 -5.49 7.68 3.02
C PHE A 94 -4.46 8.64 2.38
N PRO A 95 -3.22 8.69 2.90
CA PRO A 95 -2.21 9.67 2.48
C PRO A 95 -1.51 9.27 1.17
N VAL A 96 -2.06 9.68 0.01
CA VAL A 96 -1.54 9.41 -1.34
C VAL A 96 -0.07 9.83 -1.49
N ALA A 97 0.29 11.02 -1.00
CA ALA A 97 1.65 11.52 -1.12
C ALA A 97 2.67 10.68 -0.33
N ARG A 98 2.26 10.12 0.82
CA ARG A 98 3.09 9.23 1.64
C ARG A 98 3.31 7.89 0.92
N LEU A 99 2.25 7.31 0.36
CA LEU A 99 2.33 6.07 -0.42
C LEU A 99 3.24 6.24 -1.64
N HIS A 100 3.11 7.35 -2.37
CA HIS A 100 4.02 7.66 -3.49
C HIS A 100 5.49 7.71 -3.07
N ARG A 101 5.80 8.30 -1.90
CA ARG A 101 7.17 8.33 -1.36
C ARG A 101 7.66 6.94 -0.96
N ILE A 102 6.81 6.13 -0.33
CA ILE A 102 7.15 4.75 0.06
C ILE A 102 7.46 3.90 -1.17
N LEU A 103 6.61 3.97 -2.20
CA LEU A 103 6.80 3.19 -3.43
C LEU A 103 8.14 3.52 -4.12
N ARG A 104 8.54 4.80 -4.16
CA ARG A 104 9.86 5.21 -4.70
C ARG A 104 11.01 4.74 -3.82
N LYS A 105 10.90 4.87 -2.49
CA LYS A 105 11.96 4.47 -1.56
C LYS A 105 12.24 2.96 -1.61
N ARG A 106 11.22 2.15 -1.90
CA ARG A 106 11.33 0.69 -1.94
C ARG A 106 11.73 0.13 -3.32
N ASN A 107 11.95 0.99 -4.31
CA ASN A 107 12.43 0.62 -5.65
C ASN A 107 11.68 -0.54 -6.31
N TYR A 108 10.34 -0.54 -6.24
CA TYR A 108 9.51 -1.57 -6.88
C TYR A 108 9.56 -1.51 -8.42
N ALA A 109 9.80 -0.32 -8.98
CA ALA A 109 10.01 -0.06 -10.39
C ALA A 109 10.84 1.22 -10.55
N GLU A 110 11.55 1.35 -11.67
CA GLU A 110 12.35 2.55 -11.98
C GLU A 110 11.48 3.81 -12.09
N HIS A 111 10.29 3.66 -12.68
CA HIS A 111 9.33 4.74 -12.90
C HIS A 111 7.96 4.38 -12.33
N LEU A 112 7.33 5.33 -11.64
CA LEU A 112 5.98 5.17 -11.10
C LEU A 112 5.03 6.19 -11.72
N GLY A 113 3.96 5.69 -12.34
CA GLY A 113 2.91 6.52 -12.90
C GLY A 113 2.21 7.37 -11.83
N ALA A 114 1.74 8.55 -12.20
CA ALA A 114 1.08 9.47 -11.27
C ALA A 114 -0.19 8.89 -10.63
N GLY A 115 -0.89 7.98 -11.32
CA GLY A 115 -2.11 7.30 -10.83
C GLY A 115 -1.85 6.13 -9.89
N ALA A 116 -0.68 5.48 -9.96
CA ALA A 116 -0.35 4.31 -9.14
C ALA A 116 -0.53 4.53 -7.62
N PRO A 117 0.00 5.62 -7.00
CA PRO A 117 -0.21 5.85 -5.58
C PRO A 117 -1.65 6.24 -5.22
N VAL A 118 -2.44 6.75 -6.16
CA VAL A 118 -3.86 7.07 -5.94
C VAL A 118 -4.67 5.78 -5.90
N TYR A 119 -4.45 4.90 -6.87
CA TYR A 119 -5.13 3.60 -6.95
C TYR A 119 -4.82 2.74 -5.73
N LEU A 120 -3.54 2.62 -5.36
CA LEU A 120 -3.14 1.88 -4.17
C LEU A 120 -3.75 2.47 -2.89
N ALA A 121 -3.79 3.79 -2.75
CA ALA A 121 -4.42 4.44 -1.61
C ALA A 121 -5.92 4.09 -1.51
N ALA A 122 -6.62 4.10 -2.65
CA ALA A 122 -8.04 3.78 -2.70
C ALA A 122 -8.32 2.32 -2.30
N VAL A 123 -7.53 1.37 -2.80
CA VAL A 123 -7.67 -0.06 -2.44
C VAL A 123 -7.39 -0.28 -0.96
N LEU A 124 -6.33 0.34 -0.42
CA LEU A 124 -6.01 0.21 1.01
C LEU A 124 -7.09 0.84 1.91
N GLU A 125 -7.66 1.97 1.48
CA GLU A 125 -8.75 2.63 2.19
C GLU A 125 -10.02 1.77 2.18
N TYR A 126 -10.35 1.18 1.03
CA TYR A 126 -11.48 0.26 0.88
C TYR A 126 -11.34 -0.95 1.81
N LEU A 127 -10.19 -1.65 1.78
CA LEU A 127 -9.96 -2.82 2.64
C LEU A 127 -10.00 -2.46 4.14
N ALA A 128 -9.47 -1.30 4.52
CA ALA A 128 -9.53 -0.84 5.90
C ALA A 128 -10.97 -0.54 6.34
N ALA A 129 -11.78 0.07 5.46
CA ALA A 129 -13.19 0.33 5.73
C ALA A 129 -13.98 -0.97 5.90
N GLU A 130 -13.77 -1.95 5.02
CA GLU A 130 -14.45 -3.26 5.05
C GLU A 130 -14.18 -4.00 6.38
N VAL A 131 -12.90 -4.09 6.78
CA VAL A 131 -12.53 -4.74 8.04
C VAL A 131 -13.10 -3.99 9.26
N LEU A 132 -13.11 -2.66 9.23
CA LEU A 132 -13.65 -1.84 10.33
C LEU A 132 -15.17 -1.92 10.43
N GLU A 133 -15.88 -2.04 9.31
CA GLU A 133 -17.34 -2.21 9.29
C GLU A 133 -17.73 -3.54 9.95
N LEU A 134 -17.13 -4.65 9.50
CA LEU A 134 -17.39 -5.97 10.06
C LEU A 134 -16.95 -6.08 11.53
N ALA A 135 -15.80 -5.51 11.88
CA ALA A 135 -15.34 -5.48 13.27
C ALA A 135 -16.19 -4.57 14.15
N GLY A 136 -16.75 -3.49 13.60
CA GLY A 136 -17.72 -2.62 14.25
C GLY A 136 -19.01 -3.38 14.58
N ASN A 137 -19.52 -4.15 13.62
CA ASN A 137 -20.69 -5.01 13.82
C ASN A 137 -20.42 -6.07 14.90
N ALA A 138 -19.30 -6.79 14.82
CA ALA A 138 -18.89 -7.74 15.85
C ALA A 138 -18.70 -7.08 17.24
N THR A 139 -18.26 -5.83 17.30
CA THR A 139 -18.12 -5.06 18.55
C THR A 139 -19.49 -4.76 19.17
N ARG A 140 -20.47 -4.37 18.34
CA ARG A 140 -21.85 -4.09 18.74
C ARG A 140 -22.57 -5.36 19.22
N ASP A 141 -22.34 -6.49 18.56
CA ASP A 141 -22.89 -7.79 18.97
C ASP A 141 -22.41 -8.20 20.36
N ASN A 142 -21.15 -7.89 20.68
CA ASN A 142 -20.56 -8.09 22.00
C ASN A 142 -20.96 -7.00 23.03
N LYS A 143 -21.90 -6.11 22.69
CA LYS A 143 -22.39 -5.01 23.53
C LYS A 143 -21.26 -4.09 24.03
N LYS A 144 -20.24 -3.87 23.20
CA LYS A 144 -19.11 -2.99 23.49
C LYS A 144 -19.10 -1.80 22.53
N ASN A 145 -18.41 -0.74 22.92
CA ASN A 145 -18.25 0.47 22.10
C ASN A 145 -16.82 0.63 21.53
N ARG A 146 -15.88 -0.22 21.94
CA ARG A 146 -14.47 -0.17 21.50
C ARG A 146 -14.10 -1.46 20.78
N ILE A 147 -13.55 -1.32 19.58
CA ILE A 147 -13.00 -2.43 18.81
C ILE A 147 -11.79 -3.00 19.57
N ALA A 148 -11.77 -4.32 19.76
CA ALA A 148 -10.67 -5.06 20.37
C ALA A 148 -10.14 -6.12 19.38
N PRO A 149 -8.93 -6.68 19.60
CA PRO A 149 -8.37 -7.69 18.70
C PRO A 149 -9.28 -8.90 18.49
N ARG A 150 -10.07 -9.28 19.51
CA ARG A 150 -11.12 -10.30 19.39
C ARG A 150 -12.15 -9.99 18.31
N HIS A 151 -12.61 -8.74 18.20
CA HIS A 151 -13.62 -8.36 17.21
C HIS A 151 -13.04 -8.39 15.79
N LEU A 152 -11.77 -8.00 15.62
CA LEU A 152 -11.06 -8.15 14.35
C LEU A 152 -10.94 -9.63 13.94
N GLN A 153 -10.58 -10.51 14.88
CA GLN A 153 -10.50 -11.94 14.61
C GLN A 153 -11.84 -12.54 14.22
N LEU A 154 -12.92 -12.18 14.93
CA LEU A 154 -14.26 -12.67 14.60
C LEU A 154 -14.72 -12.17 13.22
N ALA A 155 -14.52 -10.89 12.91
CA ALA A 155 -14.86 -10.31 11.62
C ALA A 155 -14.11 -11.00 10.46
N VAL A 156 -12.78 -11.09 10.55
CA VAL A 156 -11.95 -11.64 9.47
C VAL A 156 -12.18 -13.12 9.23
N ARG A 157 -12.42 -13.91 10.28
CA ARG A 157 -12.55 -15.37 10.16
C ARG A 157 -13.97 -15.83 9.85
N ASN A 158 -14.98 -15.00 10.11
CA ASN A 158 -16.36 -15.26 9.67
C ASN A 158 -16.60 -14.85 8.21
N ASP A 159 -15.78 -13.95 7.67
CA ASP A 159 -15.87 -13.54 6.27
C ASP A 159 -14.98 -14.41 5.37
N GLU A 160 -15.53 -14.92 4.28
CA GLU A 160 -14.82 -15.85 3.40
C GLU A 160 -13.67 -15.19 2.63
N GLU A 161 -13.87 -13.96 2.16
CA GLU A 161 -12.91 -13.24 1.32
C GLU A 161 -11.72 -12.76 2.17
N LEU A 162 -12.00 -12.18 3.33
CA LEU A 162 -11.00 -11.75 4.29
C LEU A 162 -10.24 -12.93 4.90
N ASN A 163 -10.91 -14.06 5.18
CA ASN A 163 -10.23 -15.24 5.70
C ASN A 163 -9.26 -15.83 4.67
N LYS A 164 -9.59 -15.78 3.38
CA LYS A 164 -8.67 -16.15 2.28
C LYS A 164 -7.52 -15.16 2.15
N LEU A 165 -7.81 -13.86 2.16
CA LEU A 165 -6.81 -12.81 2.02
C LEU A 165 -5.80 -12.82 3.18
N TRP A 166 -6.24 -13.12 4.40
CA TRP A 166 -5.42 -13.18 5.61
C TRP A 166 -5.05 -14.61 6.02
N ALA A 167 -5.03 -15.54 5.06
CA ALA A 167 -4.49 -16.87 5.27
C ALA A 167 -3.02 -16.77 5.73
N GLY A 168 -2.70 -17.41 6.86
CA GLY A 168 -1.36 -17.36 7.47
C GLY A 168 -1.06 -16.15 8.36
N VAL A 169 -1.97 -15.18 8.49
CA VAL A 169 -1.80 -14.05 9.41
C VAL A 169 -2.30 -14.41 10.81
N THR A 170 -1.48 -14.17 11.85
CA THR A 170 -1.86 -14.34 13.26
C THR A 170 -2.26 -12.99 13.86
N ILE A 171 -3.52 -12.86 14.29
CA ILE A 171 -3.99 -11.70 15.06
C ILE A 171 -3.73 -11.96 16.55
N THR A 172 -2.75 -11.26 17.11
CA THR A 172 -2.44 -11.32 18.54
C THR A 172 -3.65 -10.91 19.37
N GLN A 173 -3.92 -11.63 20.47
CA GLN A 173 -5.07 -11.38 21.35
C GLN A 173 -6.46 -11.59 20.69
N GLY A 174 -6.52 -12.22 19.50
CA GLY A 174 -7.76 -12.49 18.79
C GLY A 174 -8.54 -13.73 19.27
N GLY A 175 -7.84 -14.73 19.82
CA GLY A 175 -8.42 -16.04 20.11
C GLY A 175 -8.88 -16.79 18.85
N VAL A 176 -9.81 -17.73 18.99
CA VAL A 176 -10.34 -18.55 17.88
C VAL A 176 -11.86 -18.49 17.76
N LEU A 177 -12.41 -18.83 16.60
CA LEU A 177 -13.87 -18.97 16.46
C LEU A 177 -14.37 -20.11 17.36
N PRO A 178 -15.46 -19.90 18.11
CA PRO A 178 -16.08 -20.98 18.85
C PRO A 178 -16.51 -22.09 17.89
N SER A 179 -15.88 -23.26 17.98
CA SER A 179 -16.22 -24.42 17.18
C SER A 179 -15.93 -25.69 17.98
N ILE A 180 -16.96 -26.51 18.18
CA ILE A 180 -16.87 -27.80 18.86
C ILE A 180 -17.25 -28.87 17.84
N LYS A 181 -16.35 -29.83 17.59
CA LYS A 181 -16.65 -30.96 16.70
C LYS A 181 -17.81 -31.76 17.29
N ALA A 182 -18.76 -32.18 16.45
CA ALA A 182 -19.97 -32.89 16.90
C ALA A 182 -19.68 -34.16 17.74
N VAL A 183 -18.56 -34.84 17.47
CA VAL A 183 -18.09 -36.02 18.22
C VAL A 183 -17.81 -35.70 19.70
N LEU A 184 -17.46 -34.45 20.01
CA LEU A 184 -17.16 -33.99 21.38
C LEU A 184 -18.41 -33.53 22.13
N LEU A 185 -19.56 -33.45 21.46
CA LEU A 185 -20.82 -33.13 22.13
C LEU A 185 -21.26 -34.37 22.92
N SER A 186 -21.76 -34.14 24.12
CA SER A 186 -22.38 -35.21 24.90
C SER A 186 -23.51 -35.83 24.09
N LYS A 187 -23.58 -37.16 24.10
CA LYS A 187 -24.72 -37.86 23.53
C LYS A 187 -25.96 -37.39 24.28
N LYS A 188 -26.94 -36.85 23.57
CA LYS A 188 -28.21 -36.42 24.15
C LYS A 188 -28.87 -37.65 24.80
N ASN A 189 -28.77 -37.76 26.12
CA ASN A 189 -29.51 -38.73 26.91
C ASN A 189 -30.81 -38.06 27.36
N GLY A 190 -31.84 -38.13 26.51
CA GLY A 190 -33.23 -37.86 26.89
C GLY A 190 -34.08 -38.77 26.01
N GLY A 191 -34.78 -39.79 26.49
CA GLY A 191 -35.31 -39.97 27.85
C GLY A 191 -36.58 -39.15 27.99
N GLU A 192 -37.66 -39.70 27.44
CA GLU A 192 -39.06 -39.22 27.35
C GLU A 192 -39.35 -37.96 26.50
#